data_AF-A0A836KT62-F1
#
_entry.id   AF-A0A836KT62-F1
#
_cell.length_a   1.000
_cell.length_b   1.000
_cell.length_c   1.000
_cell.angle_alpha   90.00
_cell.angle_beta   90.00
_cell.angle_gamma   90.00
#
_symmetry.space_group_name_H-M   'P 1'
#
loop_
_entity.id
_entity.type
_entity.pdbx_description
1 polymer ?
#
loop_
_entity_poly.entity_id
_entity_poly.type
_entity_poly.pdbx_seq_one_letter_code
_entity_poly.pdbx_strand_id
1 'polypeptide(L)'
;MVVIKGGGQTYAVGNGRQMEWEEVPESFKKKMAEQKEIEKCIDLRAEAQRCISDHGFWAADCVNLTEAFHLCQSHELTRMELMHRKAAE
;
A
#
# COMPACT_ATOMS: atom_id res chain seq x y z
N MET A 1 -7.61 -8.95 -7.41
CA MET A 1 -6.68 -8.95 -8.56
C MET A 1 -5.66 -7.87 -8.28
N VAL A 2 -4.39 -8.20 -8.04
CA VAL A 2 -3.36 -7.20 -7.73
C VAL A 2 -2.15 -7.50 -8.62
N VAL A 3 -1.78 -6.52 -9.44
CA VAL A 3 -0.58 -6.55 -10.27
C VAL A 3 0.46 -5.68 -9.59
N ILE A 4 1.57 -6.29 -9.14
CA ILE A 4 2.77 -5.55 -8.76
C ILE A 4 3.86 -5.98 -9.74
N LYS A 5 4.19 -5.10 -10.69
CA LYS A 5 5.38 -5.25 -11.54
C LYS A 5 6.39 -4.21 -11.14
N GLY A 6 7.40 -4.65 -10.39
CA GLY A 6 8.64 -3.91 -10.14
C GLY A 6 9.67 -4.83 -9.53
N GLY A 7 10.74 -5.12 -10.27
CA GLY A 7 11.99 -5.66 -9.69
C GLY A 7 12.04 -7.17 -9.43
N GLY A 8 12.05 -7.99 -10.48
CA GLY A 8 12.87 -9.21 -10.54
C GLY A 8 12.62 -10.38 -9.56
N GLN A 9 11.66 -10.31 -8.63
CA GLN A 9 11.26 -11.46 -7.80
C GLN A 9 9.79 -11.80 -8.01
N THR A 10 9.55 -12.94 -8.63
CA THR A 10 8.23 -13.57 -8.75
C THR A 10 7.87 -14.18 -7.39
N TYR A 11 7.12 -13.46 -6.56
CA TYR A 11 6.46 -14.07 -5.42
C TYR A 11 5.30 -14.93 -5.93
N ALA A 12 5.20 -16.17 -5.43
CA ALA A 12 4.06 -17.02 -5.71
C ALA A 12 2.82 -16.41 -5.05
N VAL A 13 1.92 -15.87 -5.87
CA VAL A 13 0.60 -15.40 -5.44
C VAL A 13 -0.27 -16.64 -5.21
N GLY A 14 -0.30 -17.13 -3.96
CA GLY A 14 -1.29 -18.13 -3.57
C GLY A 14 -2.71 -17.58 -3.78
N ASN A 15 -3.68 -18.47 -4.01
CA ASN A 15 -5.10 -18.09 -4.02
C ASN A 15 -5.43 -17.38 -2.70
N GLY A 16 -5.52 -16.05 -2.73
CA GLY A 16 -5.89 -15.27 -1.56
C GLY A 16 -7.28 -15.72 -1.13
N ARG A 17 -7.36 -16.44 -0.01
CA ARG A 17 -8.64 -16.71 0.65
C ARG A 17 -9.10 -15.38 1.23
N GLN A 18 -10.29 -14.93 0.83
CA GLN A 18 -10.99 -13.90 1.59
C GLN A 18 -11.30 -14.51 2.96
N MET A 19 -10.85 -13.88 4.03
CA MET A 19 -11.07 -14.33 5.40
C MET A 19 -11.77 -13.23 6.17
N GLU A 20 -12.68 -13.60 7.06
CA GLU A 20 -13.33 -12.64 7.94
C GLU A 20 -12.28 -11.97 8.84
N TRP A 21 -12.51 -10.71 9.20
CA TRP A 21 -11.53 -9.91 9.95
C TRP A 21 -11.15 -10.57 11.29
N GLU A 22 -12.10 -11.26 11.91
CA GLU A 22 -11.93 -12.00 13.16
C GLU A 22 -10.91 -13.14 13.00
N GLU A 23 -10.87 -13.77 11.82
CA GLU A 23 -9.96 -14.89 11.51
C GLU A 23 -8.53 -14.43 11.19
N VAL A 24 -8.31 -13.14 10.91
CA VAL A 24 -6.99 -12.60 10.56
C VAL A 24 -6.03 -12.78 11.76
N PRO A 25 -4.80 -13.31 11.55
CA PRO A 25 -3.86 -13.52 12.65
C PRO A 25 -3.57 -12.24 13.45
N GLU A 26 -3.56 -12.34 14.78
CA GLU A 26 -3.29 -11.18 15.67
C GLU A 26 -1.94 -10.52 15.38
N SER A 27 -0.94 -11.30 14.97
CA SER A 27 0.36 -10.78 14.55
C SER A 27 0.26 -9.88 13.31
N PHE A 28 -0.66 -10.17 12.39
CA PHE A 28 -0.94 -9.33 11.23
C PHE A 28 -1.69 -8.06 11.65
N LYS A 29 -2.75 -8.18 12.46
CA LYS A 29 -3.52 -7.01 12.98
C LYS A 29 -2.61 -6.03 13.71
N LYS A 30 -1.71 -6.55 14.56
CA LYS A 30 -0.71 -5.75 15.27
C LYS A 30 0.24 -5.03 14.31
N LYS A 31 0.82 -5.74 13.34
CA LYS A 31 1.70 -5.12 12.34
C LYS A 31 0.98 -4.07 11.51
N MET A 32 -0.29 -4.31 11.17
CA MET A 32 -1.13 -3.34 10.46
C MET A 32 -1.36 -2.07 11.31
N ALA A 33 -1.62 -2.22 12.61
CA ALA A 33 -1.74 -1.08 13.52
C ALA A 33 -0.41 -0.32 13.74
N GLU A 34 0.72 -1.01 13.61
CA GLU A 34 2.07 -0.43 13.70
C GLU A 34 2.53 0.26 12.40
N GLN A 35 1.82 0.05 11.29
CA GLN A 35 2.13 0.75 10.04
C GLN A 35 1.93 2.25 10.23
N LYS A 36 3.04 2.98 10.30
CA LYS A 36 3.02 4.43 10.25
C LYS A 36 2.74 4.87 8.83
N GLU A 37 1.66 5.62 8.66
CA GLU A 37 1.36 6.26 7.40
C GLU A 37 2.44 7.29 7.08
N ILE A 38 2.82 7.35 5.81
CA ILE A 38 3.73 8.38 5.32
C ILE A 38 2.91 9.64 5.15
N GLU A 39 3.10 10.60 6.06
CA GLU A 39 2.31 11.83 6.17
C GLU A 39 2.09 12.53 4.82
N LYS A 40 3.14 12.60 4.00
CA LYS A 40 3.11 13.21 2.66
C LYS A 40 2.19 12.52 1.66
N CYS A 41 1.80 11.28 1.90
CA CYS A 41 0.97 10.47 1.02
C CYS A 41 -0.45 10.26 1.56
N ILE A 42 -0.79 10.81 2.74
CA ILE A 42 -2.09 10.59 3.40
C ILE A 42 -3.23 11.18 2.57
N ASP A 43 -3.05 12.38 2.01
CA ASP A 43 -4.09 13.06 1.25
C ASP A 43 -4.49 12.27 -0.01
N LEU A 44 -3.49 11.76 -0.74
CA LEU A 44 -3.71 10.90 -1.92
C LEU A 44 -4.48 9.63 -1.57
N ARG A 45 -4.22 9.07 -0.38
CA ARG A 45 -4.97 7.92 0.12
C ARG A 45 -6.42 8.29 0.42
N ALA A 46 -6.65 9.41 1.11
CA ALA A 46 -7.99 9.85 1.46
C ALA A 46 -8.82 10.14 0.21
N GLU A 47 -8.20 10.74 -0.81
CA GLU A 47 -8.83 11.00 -2.11
C GLU A 47 -9.16 9.69 -2.85
N ALA A 48 -8.21 8.75 -2.91
CA ALA A 48 -8.45 7.43 -3.50
C ALA A 48 -9.58 6.68 -2.78
N GLN A 49 -9.58 6.66 -1.44
CA GLN A 49 -10.62 6.00 -0.64
C GLN A 49 -12.00 6.61 -0.86
N ARG A 50 -12.09 7.94 -0.93
CA ARG A 50 -13.34 8.63 -1.24
C ARG A 50 -13.85 8.24 -2.62
N CYS A 51 -12.98 8.28 -3.64
CA CYS A 51 -13.33 7.85 -4.99
C CYS A 51 -13.84 6.40 -5.02
N ILE A 52 -13.14 5.47 -4.37
CA ILE A 52 -13.52 4.06 -4.31
C ILE A 52 -14.89 3.88 -3.64
N SER A 53 -15.16 4.63 -2.57
CA SER A 53 -16.45 4.61 -1.87
C SER A 53 -17.59 5.08 -2.78
N ASP A 54 -17.35 6.10 -3.59
CA ASP A 54 -18.40 6.75 -4.40
C ASP A 54 -18.62 6.06 -5.75
N HIS A 55 -17.56 5.52 -6.38
CA HIS A 55 -17.58 5.03 -7.75
C HIS A 55 -17.20 3.56 -7.91
N GLY A 56 -16.75 2.93 -6.83
CA GLY A 56 -16.25 1.56 -6.83
C GLY A 56 -14.78 1.47 -7.24
N PHE A 57 -14.13 0.39 -6.79
CA PHE A 57 -12.68 0.22 -6.90
C PHE A 57 -12.13 0.27 -8.34
N TRP A 58 -12.91 -0.19 -9.32
CA TRP A 58 -12.48 -0.33 -10.71
C TRP A 58 -12.80 0.89 -11.59
N ALA A 59 -13.35 1.96 -11.02
CA ALA A 59 -13.51 3.20 -11.77
C ALA A 59 -12.12 3.76 -12.13
N ALA A 60 -11.96 4.18 -13.39
CA ALA A 60 -10.65 4.57 -13.94
C ALA A 60 -9.95 5.66 -13.11
N ASP A 61 -10.71 6.66 -12.65
CA ASP A 61 -10.17 7.75 -11.83
C ASP A 61 -9.71 7.26 -10.45
N CYS A 62 -10.44 6.30 -9.86
CA CYS A 62 -10.08 5.73 -8.56
C CYS A 62 -8.84 4.84 -8.66
N VAL A 63 -8.67 4.13 -9.78
CA VAL A 63 -7.45 3.37 -10.08
C VAL A 63 -6.26 4.32 -10.20
N ASN A 64 -6.40 5.43 -10.93
CA ASN A 64 -5.34 6.44 -11.09
C ASN A 64 -4.94 7.06 -9.74
N LEU A 65 -5.91 7.42 -8.90
CA LEU A 65 -5.66 7.95 -7.55
C LEU A 65 -4.95 6.93 -6.65
N THR A 66 -5.35 5.66 -6.74
CA THR A 66 -4.71 4.57 -5.99
C THR A 66 -3.26 4.35 -6.45
N GLU A 67 -3.02 4.41 -7.76
CA GLU A 67 -1.66 4.34 -8.32
C GLU A 67 -0.79 5.51 -7.86
N ALA A 68 -1.32 6.74 -7.90
CA ALA A 68 -0.62 7.94 -7.41
C ALA A 68 -0.25 7.81 -5.92
N PHE A 69 -1.16 7.31 -5.09
CA PHE A 69 -0.88 7.02 -3.69
C PHE A 69 0.24 6.00 -3.51
N HIS A 70 0.22 4.89 -4.27
CA HIS A 70 1.25 3.85 -4.20
C HIS A 70 2.62 4.34 -4.69
N LEU A 71 2.65 5.17 -5.74
CA LEU A 71 3.89 5.81 -6.20
C LEU A 71 4.49 6.73 -5.14
N CYS A 72 3.65 7.55 -4.47
CA CYS A 72 4.09 8.39 -3.36
C CYS A 72 4.72 7.54 -2.24
N GLN A 73 4.06 6.46 -1.82
CA GLN A 73 4.59 5.57 -0.80
C GLN A 73 5.93 4.96 -1.18
N SER A 74 6.03 4.41 -2.40
CA SER A 74 7.26 3.79 -2.89
C SER A 74 8.44 4.77 -2.91
N HIS A 75 8.20 6.00 -3.37
CA HIS A 75 9.22 7.04 -3.40
C HIS A 75 9.68 7.43 -1.99
N GLU A 76 8.76 7.62 -1.05
CA GLU A 76 9.08 8.03 0.31
C GLU A 76 9.77 6.90 1.10
N LEU A 77 9.35 5.64 0.94
CA LEU A 77 10.05 4.49 1.51
C LEU A 77 11.48 4.39 0.99
N THR A 78 11.67 4.53 -0.33
CA THR A 78 13.00 4.53 -0.95
C THR A 78 13.86 5.66 -0.38
N ARG A 79 13.29 6.86 -0.22
CA ARG A 79 13.98 8.01 0.37
C ARG A 79 14.41 7.74 1.82
N MET A 80 13.54 7.15 2.64
CA MET A 80 13.83 6.79 4.03
C MET A 80 14.93 5.72 4.12
N GLU A 81 14.87 4.68 3.27
CA GLU A 81 15.90 3.64 3.21
C GLU A 81 17.28 4.20 2.85
N LEU A 82 17.35 5.09 1.85
CA LEU A 82 18.59 5.75 1.46
C LEU A 82 19.14 6.66 2.59
N MET A 83 18.28 7.38 3.29
CA MET A 83 18.68 8.19 4.45
C MET A 83 19.24 7.32 5.59
N HIS A 84 18.61 6.18 5.87
CA HIS A 84 19.09 5.26 6.90
C HIS A 84 20.44 4.64 6.55
N ARG A 85 20.67 4.25 5.28
CA ARG A 85 21.97 3.73 4.84
C ARG A 85 23.08 4.77 4.99
N LYS A 86 22.83 6.02 4.58
CA LYS A 86 23.80 7.12 4.71
C LYS A 86 24.13 7.48 6.16
N ALA A 87 23.21 7.27 7.10
CA ALA A 87 23.44 7.51 8.51
C ALA A 87 24.23 6.37 9.21
N ALA A 88 24.35 5.21 8.57
CA ALA A 88 25.06 4.05 9.09
C ALA A 88 26.50 3.91 8.54
N GLU A 89 26.88 4.75 7.57
CA GLU A 89 28.25 4.94 7.06
C GLU A 89 29.00 6.04 7.83
#